data_AF-A0A973TEI9-F1
#
_entry.id   AF-A0A973TEI9-F1
#
_cell.length_a   1.000
_cell.length_b   1.000
_cell.length_c   1.000
_cell.angle_alpha   90.00
_cell.angle_beta   90.00
_cell.angle_gamma   90.00
#
_symmetry.space_group_name_H-M   'P 1'
#
loop_
_entity.id
_entity.type
_entity.pdbx_description
1 polymer ?
#
loop_
_entity_poly.entity_id
_entity_poly.type
_entity_poly.pdbx_seq_one_letter_code
_entity_poly.pdbx_strand_id
1 'polypeptide(L)'
;MANDHAQVNRQGKSERGFASMDAGRQREIASKGGRAAHESGRAHEFSSDEARIAGRKGGEAVSRDREHMSAIGRKGGEASGSNRAARDGRDAGGNGRNGGNGA
;
A
#
# COMPACT_ATOMS: atom_id res chain seq x y z
N MET A 1 19.54 -46.63 44.83
CA MET A 1 18.43 -45.65 44.79
C MET A 1 19.03 -44.25 44.71
N ALA A 2 18.97 -43.61 43.55
CA ALA A 2 18.88 -42.15 43.40
C ALA A 2 18.67 -41.89 41.90
N ASN A 3 17.47 -41.43 41.57
CA ASN A 3 16.99 -41.19 40.21
C ASN A 3 17.00 -39.68 40.04
N ASP A 4 18.04 -39.10 39.42
CA ASP A 4 18.17 -37.66 39.18
C ASP A 4 17.36 -37.26 37.94
N HIS A 5 16.03 -37.39 38.06
CA HIS A 5 15.09 -36.63 37.25
C HIS A 5 14.64 -35.43 38.07
N ALA A 6 15.06 -34.24 37.66
CA ALA A 6 14.19 -33.06 37.52
C ALA A 6 15.01 -31.78 37.65
N GLN A 7 15.33 -31.15 36.51
CA GLN A 7 15.10 -29.71 36.32
C GLN A 7 14.84 -29.43 34.82
N VAL A 8 13.69 -29.89 34.32
CA VAL A 8 13.12 -29.37 33.06
C VAL A 8 12.19 -28.22 33.45
N ASN A 9 12.75 -27.04 33.75
CA ASN A 9 11.98 -25.88 34.18
C ASN A 9 12.13 -24.70 33.22
N ARG A 10 10.96 -24.24 32.75
CA ARG A 10 10.58 -22.91 32.25
C ARG A 10 10.60 -22.68 30.75
N GLN A 11 9.38 -22.80 30.22
CA GLN A 11 8.78 -22.03 29.13
C GLN A 11 9.66 -20.93 28.51
N GLY A 12 10.45 -21.28 27.51
CA GLY A 12 10.88 -20.35 26.47
C GLY A 12 10.02 -20.61 25.25
N LYS A 13 9.23 -19.62 24.78
CA LYS A 13 8.64 -19.69 23.44
C LYS A 13 9.78 -20.03 22.49
N SER A 14 9.73 -21.20 21.86
CA SER A 14 10.80 -21.58 20.94
C SER A 14 10.93 -20.48 19.89
N GLU A 15 12.16 -19.99 19.64
CA GLU A 15 12.48 -19.05 18.55
C GLU A 15 12.29 -19.69 17.15
N ARG A 16 11.43 -20.70 17.07
CA ARG A 16 11.08 -21.47 15.89
C ARG A 16 9.74 -20.98 15.38
N GLY A 17 9.65 -20.80 14.07
CA GLY A 17 8.44 -20.41 13.38
C GLY A 17 8.56 -19.07 12.69
N PHE A 18 7.65 -18.85 11.75
CA PHE A 18 7.68 -17.71 10.84
C PHE A 18 7.59 -16.35 11.56
N ALA A 19 6.87 -16.31 12.69
CA ALA A 19 6.69 -15.11 13.50
C ALA A 19 7.90 -14.78 14.39
N SER A 20 8.77 -15.76 14.66
CA SER A 20 9.96 -15.59 15.50
C SER A 20 11.21 -15.23 14.68
N MET A 21 11.11 -15.15 13.34
CA MET A 21 12.20 -14.78 12.44
C MET A 21 12.41 -13.26 12.39
N ASP A 22 13.60 -12.85 11.91
CA ASP A 22 13.86 -11.46 11.52
C ASP A 22 12.85 -10.95 10.48
N ALA A 23 12.45 -9.69 10.61
CA ALA A 23 11.42 -9.08 9.77
C ALA A 23 11.80 -9.00 8.28
N GLY A 24 13.09 -8.79 7.97
CA GLY A 24 13.60 -8.80 6.60
C GLY A 24 13.47 -10.18 5.98
N ARG A 25 13.92 -11.20 6.72
CA ARG A 25 13.80 -12.61 6.29
C ARG A 25 12.35 -13.05 6.14
N GLN A 26 11.48 -12.67 7.07
CA GLN A 26 10.05 -12.97 7.01
C GLN A 26 9.41 -12.38 5.75
N ARG A 27 9.70 -11.10 5.45
CA ARG A 27 9.21 -10.42 4.25
C ARG A 27 9.71 -11.09 2.98
N GLU A 28 10.98 -11.48 2.94
CA GLU A 28 11.56 -12.17 1.79
C GLU A 28 10.85 -13.50 1.53
N ILE A 29 10.67 -14.32 2.56
CA ILE A 29 10.00 -15.62 2.43
C ILE A 29 8.52 -15.43 2.06
N ALA A 30 7.82 -14.47 2.66
CA ALA A 30 6.44 -14.14 2.32
C ALA A 30 6.33 -13.69 0.85
N SER A 31 7.26 -12.85 0.39
CA SER A 31 7.30 -12.37 -1.00
C SER A 31 7.56 -13.51 -1.98
N LYS A 32 8.50 -14.41 -1.66
CA LYS A 32 8.80 -15.61 -2.45
C LYS A 32 7.61 -16.57 -2.49
N GLY A 33 6.95 -16.78 -1.35
CA GLY A 33 5.75 -17.63 -1.25
C GLY A 33 4.58 -17.09 -2.07
N GLY A 34 4.35 -15.77 -2.05
CA GLY A 34 3.32 -15.13 -2.87
C GLY A 34 3.58 -15.28 -4.38
N ARG A 35 4.83 -15.05 -4.83
CA ARG A 35 5.20 -15.28 -6.24
C ARG A 35 5.07 -16.74 -6.65
N ALA A 36 5.58 -17.66 -5.85
CA ALA A 36 5.50 -19.09 -6.12
C ALA A 36 4.04 -19.59 -6.18
N ALA A 37 3.14 -19.05 -5.35
CA ALA A 37 1.72 -19.39 -5.38
C ALA A 37 1.05 -18.96 -6.68
N HIS A 38 1.41 -17.78 -7.20
CA HIS A 38 0.98 -17.31 -8.52
C HIS A 38 1.59 -18.15 -9.66
N GLU A 39 2.90 -18.36 -9.66
CA GLU A 39 3.60 -19.15 -10.68
C GLU A 39 3.11 -20.61 -10.74
N SER A 40 2.72 -21.20 -9.60
CA SER A 40 2.20 -22.57 -9.53
C SER A 40 0.70 -22.70 -9.81
N GLY A 41 0.00 -21.60 -10.12
CA GLY A 41 -1.44 -21.58 -10.40
C GLY A 41 -2.34 -21.95 -9.22
N ARG A 42 -1.80 -21.93 -7.99
CA ARG A 42 -2.56 -22.20 -6.76
C ARG A 42 -3.19 -20.93 -6.20
N ALA A 43 -2.65 -19.77 -6.56
CA ALA A 43 -3.22 -18.47 -6.23
C ALA A 43 -4.36 -18.12 -7.19
N HIS A 44 -5.29 -17.33 -6.68
CA HIS A 44 -6.33 -16.71 -7.48
C HIS A 44 -5.73 -15.62 -8.38
N GLU A 45 -5.88 -15.76 -9.70
CA GLU A 45 -5.48 -14.74 -10.65
C GLU A 45 -6.61 -13.71 -10.80
N PHE A 46 -6.36 -12.48 -10.33
CA PHE A 46 -7.29 -11.39 -10.58
C PHE A 46 -7.23 -11.00 -12.06
N SER A 47 -8.26 -11.40 -12.80
CA SER A 47 -8.46 -10.90 -14.16
C SER A 47 -8.84 -9.41 -14.12
N SER A 48 -8.53 -8.67 -15.18
CA SER A 48 -8.93 -7.27 -15.32
C SER A 48 -10.45 -7.08 -15.21
N ASP A 49 -11.23 -8.05 -15.69
CA ASP A 49 -12.69 -8.01 -15.62
C ASP A 49 -13.20 -8.21 -14.20
N GLU A 50 -12.59 -9.13 -13.46
CA GLU A 50 -12.93 -9.36 -12.06
C GLU A 50 -12.54 -8.17 -11.17
N ALA A 51 -11.37 -7.59 -11.39
CA ALA A 51 -10.96 -6.36 -10.70
C ALA A 51 -11.96 -5.23 -10.95
N ARG A 52 -12.50 -5.11 -12.18
CA ARG A 52 -13.54 -4.15 -12.51
C ARG A 52 -14.86 -4.43 -11.78
N ILE A 53 -15.29 -5.69 -11.73
CA ILE A 53 -16.52 -6.10 -11.03
C ILE A 53 -16.39 -5.84 -9.52
N ALA A 54 -15.26 -6.21 -8.92
CA ALA A 54 -14.97 -5.97 -7.52
C ALA A 54 -14.92 -4.46 -7.20
N GLY A 55 -14.25 -3.68 -8.04
CA GLY A 55 -14.21 -2.21 -7.94
C GLY A 55 -15.59 -1.59 -8.03
N ARG A 56 -16.42 -2.03 -8.99
CA ARG A 56 -17.82 -1.58 -9.11
C ARG A 56 -18.63 -1.90 -7.85
N LYS A 57 -18.57 -3.14 -7.36
CA LYS A 57 -19.30 -3.57 -6.16
C LYS A 57 -18.85 -2.81 -4.90
N GLY A 58 -17.55 -2.58 -4.76
CA GLY A 58 -17.00 -1.75 -3.68
C GLY A 58 -17.48 -0.30 -3.76
N GLY A 59 -17.45 0.27 -4.97
CA GLY A 59 -17.97 1.62 -5.23
C GLY A 59 -19.46 1.75 -4.95
N GLU A 60 -20.27 0.77 -5.35
CA GLU A 60 -21.72 0.71 -5.05
C GLU A 60 -22.00 0.60 -3.55
N ALA A 61 -21.17 -0.11 -2.80
CA ALA A 61 -21.32 -0.23 -1.34
C ALA A 61 -21.02 1.10 -0.64
N VAL A 62 -19.94 1.77 -1.06
CA VAL A 62 -19.44 2.99 -0.44
C VAL A 62 -20.23 4.24 -0.87
N SER A 63 -20.75 4.27 -2.11
CA SER A 63 -21.46 5.44 -2.66
C SER A 63 -22.87 5.68 -2.09
N ARG A 64 -23.39 4.79 -1.24
CA ARG A 64 -24.71 4.95 -0.60
C ARG A 64 -24.77 6.15 0.34
N ASP A 65 -23.65 6.53 0.94
CA ASP A 65 -23.55 7.73 1.79
C ASP A 65 -23.07 8.93 0.98
N ARG A 66 -24.02 9.72 0.48
CA ARG A 66 -23.75 10.90 -0.34
C ARG A 66 -23.02 11.99 0.45
N GLU A 67 -23.32 12.17 1.74
CA GLU A 67 -22.69 13.21 2.56
C GLU A 67 -21.22 12.87 2.80
N HIS A 68 -20.94 11.62 3.15
CA HIS A 68 -19.57 11.12 3.29
C HIS A 68 -18.78 11.22 1.99
N MET A 69 -19.36 10.83 0.85
CA MET A 69 -18.70 10.97 -0.46
C MET A 69 -18.38 12.43 -0.80
N SER A 70 -19.30 13.34 -0.49
CA SER A 70 -19.12 14.77 -0.73
C SER A 70 -18.01 15.36 0.15
N ALA A 71 -17.91 14.91 1.40
CA ALA A 71 -16.83 15.31 2.31
C ALA A 71 -15.45 14.81 1.84
N ILE A 72 -15.35 13.54 1.40
CA ILE A 72 -14.12 12.98 0.81
C ILE A 72 -13.73 13.76 -0.45
N GLY A 73 -14.69 13.98 -1.35
CA GLY A 73 -14.46 14.72 -2.60
C GLY A 73 -13.96 16.14 -2.36
N ARG A 74 -14.56 16.85 -1.38
CA ARG A 74 -14.11 18.19 -0.98
C ARG A 74 -12.67 18.16 -0.46
N LYS A 75 -12.35 17.26 0.47
CA LYS A 75 -11.00 17.12 1.03
C LYS A 75 -9.95 16.81 -0.05
N GLY A 76 -10.29 15.94 -1.00
CA GLY A 76 -9.42 15.63 -2.15
C GLY A 76 -9.24 16.84 -3.09
N GLY A 77 -10.30 17.59 -3.32
CA GLY A 77 -10.28 18.85 -4.08
C GLY A 77 -9.40 19.91 -3.43
N GLU A 78 -9.51 20.10 -2.12
CA GLU A 78 -8.69 21.04 -1.36
C GLU A 78 -7.19 20.67 -1.40
N ALA A 79 -6.86 19.38 -1.21
CA ALA A 79 -5.48 18.89 -1.25
C ALA A 79 -4.85 18.97 -2.65
N SER A 80 -5.64 18.74 -3.70
CA SER A 80 -5.16 18.84 -5.10
C SER A 80 -5.14 20.28 -5.59
N GLY A 81 -6.09 21.11 -5.17
CA GLY A 81 -6.19 22.53 -5.50
C GLY A 81 -5.06 23.35 -4.90
N SER A 82 -4.70 23.12 -3.64
CA SER A 82 -3.55 23.78 -3.01
C SER A 82 -2.22 23.39 -3.67
N ASN A 83 -2.06 22.12 -4.10
CA ASN A 83 -0.90 21.69 -4.88
C ASN A 83 -0.84 22.30 -6.28
N ARG A 84 -1.98 22.53 -6.94
CA ARG A 84 -2.04 23.22 -8.24
C ARG A 84 -1.78 24.71 -8.10
N ALA A 85 -2.39 25.38 -7.12
CA ALA A 85 -2.13 26.78 -6.81
C ALA A 85 -0.64 27.03 -6.48
N ALA A 86 0.01 26.11 -5.77
CA ALA A 86 1.44 26.17 -5.49
C ALA A 86 2.36 25.88 -6.70
N ARG A 87 1.82 25.32 -7.79
CA ARG A 87 2.54 25.10 -9.06
C ARG A 87 2.29 26.26 -10.04
N ASP A 88 1.06 26.72 -10.14
CA ASP A 88 0.65 27.83 -11.01
C ASP A 88 1.24 29.19 -10.55
N GLY A 89 1.34 29.39 -9.23
CA GLY A 89 2.03 30.55 -8.65
C GLY A 89 3.55 30.59 -8.89
N ARG A 90 4.16 29.52 -9.42
CA ARG A 90 5.58 29.51 -9.84
C ARG A 90 5.79 29.84 -11.32
N ASP A 91 4.76 29.71 -12.16
CA ASP A 91 4.83 30.01 -13.60
C ASP A 91 4.48 31.48 -13.90
N ALA A 92 3.69 32.13 -13.04
CA ALA A 92 3.33 33.56 -13.15
C ALA A 92 4.46 34.55 -12.79
N GLY A 93 5.72 34.10 -12.68
CA GLY A 93 6.91 34.92 -12.39
C GLY A 93 7.95 35.00 -13.52
N GLY A 94 7.65 34.44 -14.70
CA GLY A 94 8.52 34.48 -15.87
C GLY A 94 8.53 35.85 -16.56
N ASN A 95 9.42 36.73 -16.11
CA ASN A 95 9.73 38.03 -16.71
C ASN A 95 9.91 37.96 -18.24
N GLY A 96 8.90 38.38 -18.99
CA GLY A 96 8.96 38.57 -20.43
C GLY A 96 9.87 39.72 -20.79
N ARG A 97 11.16 39.45 -21.04
CA ARG A 97 12.09 40.35 -21.73
C ARG A 97 13.20 39.57 -22.42
N ASN A 98 13.04 39.29 -23.71
CA ASN A 98 14.15 39.43 -24.66
C ASN A 98 13.60 39.49 -26.10
N GLY A 99 13.20 40.68 -26.52
CA GLY A 99 13.10 41.03 -27.93
C GLY A 99 14.41 41.63 -28.38
N GLY A 100 14.92 41.19 -29.52
CA GLY A 100 15.98 41.86 -30.27
C GLY A 100 17.30 41.09 -30.34
N ASN A 101 17.51 40.39 -31.45
CA ASN A 101 18.61 40.67 -32.38
C ASN A 101 18.45 39.79 -33.62
N GLY A 102 17.85 40.37 -34.67
CA GLY A 102 17.95 39.86 -36.03
C GLY A 102 19.32 40.25 -36.60
N ALA A 103 20.01 39.26 -37.17
CA ALA A 103 21.12 39.44 -38.07
C ALA A 103 20.60 39.54 -39.52
#